data_AF-A0AAW8BSJ1-F1
#
_entry.id   AF-A0AAW8BSJ1-F1
#
_cell.length_a   1.000
_cell.length_b   1.000
_cell.length_c   1.000
_cell.angle_alpha   90.00
_cell.angle_beta   90.00
_cell.angle_gamma   90.00
#
_symmetry.space_group_name_H-M   'P 1'
#
loop_
_entity.id
_entity.type
_entity.pdbx_description
1 polymer ?
#
loop_
_entity_poly.entity_id
_entity_poly.type
_entity_poly.pdbx_seq_one_letter_code
_entity_poly.pdbx_strand_id
1 'polypeptide(L)'
;MTAAATAHRQATALAKLSVDEAAARLVLDWSGLLRHQSFYKSVFRPAVLRANRLAGETVIPTEITFHSMRHTYASLCVAAGIGADKLSRRLGHAKITTTLDIYTHLFPDDDASDDMTALEAMSRPITAPNVVPMRRRS
;
A
#
# COMPACT_ATOMS: atom_id res chain seq x y z
N MET A 1 17.67 20.51 29.51
CA MET A 1 16.47 19.77 29.06
C MET A 1 16.58 19.57 27.54
N THR A 2 16.63 18.34 27.02
CA THR A 2 16.95 18.09 25.60
C THR A 2 15.75 18.32 24.66
N ALA A 3 16.01 18.66 23.40
CA ALA A 3 14.97 18.89 22.39
C ALA A 3 14.04 17.67 22.19
N ALA A 4 14.58 16.45 22.31
CA ALA A 4 13.81 15.21 22.25
C ALA A 4 12.79 15.09 23.40
N ALA A 5 13.20 15.44 24.64
CA ALA A 5 12.32 15.42 25.81
C ALA A 5 11.22 16.51 25.73
N THR A 6 11.47 17.62 25.04
CA THR A 6 10.45 18.65 24.78
C THR A 6 9.43 18.18 23.75
N ALA A 7 9.89 17.61 22.63
CA ALA A 7 9.03 17.09 21.58
C ALA A 7 8.12 15.95 22.07
N HIS A 8 8.64 15.08 22.94
CA HIS A 8 7.85 14.02 23.56
C HIS A 8 6.72 14.59 24.44
N ARG A 9 7.02 15.56 25.32
CA ARG A 9 6.00 16.21 26.17
C ARG A 9 4.92 16.93 25.37
N GLN A 10 5.31 17.63 24.31
CA GLN A 10 4.36 18.31 23.45
C GLN A 10 3.40 17.30 22.79
N ALA A 11 3.93 16.18 22.28
CA ALA A 11 3.10 15.15 21.67
C ALA A 11 2.14 14.50 22.68
N THR A 12 2.61 14.22 23.90
CA THR A 12 1.77 13.67 24.98
C THR A 12 0.68 14.65 25.41
N ALA A 13 0.97 15.95 25.46
CA ALA A 13 -0.04 16.97 25.75
C ALA A 13 -1.12 17.03 24.66
N LEU A 14 -0.71 17.06 23.38
CA LEU A 14 -1.64 17.09 22.24
C LEU A 14 -2.49 15.82 22.13
N ALA A 15 -1.94 14.67 22.53
CA ALA A 15 -2.68 13.43 22.55
C ALA A 15 -3.90 13.52 23.49
N LYS A 16 -3.86 14.38 24.53
CA LYS A 16 -4.95 14.50 25.52
C LYS A 16 -6.22 15.17 25.04
N LEU A 17 -6.11 15.91 23.94
CA LEU A 17 -7.28 16.45 23.27
C LEU A 17 -8.18 15.32 22.77
N SER A 18 -9.48 15.56 22.77
CA SER A 18 -10.44 14.73 22.03
C SER A 18 -10.15 14.78 20.53
N VAL A 19 -10.81 13.90 19.76
CA VAL A 19 -10.67 13.88 18.30
C VAL A 19 -11.17 15.20 17.70
N ASP A 20 -12.31 15.71 18.16
CA ASP A 20 -12.92 16.94 17.65
C ASP A 20 -12.06 18.17 17.97
N GLU A 21 -11.53 18.28 19.19
CA GLU A 21 -10.62 19.36 19.57
C GLU A 21 -9.31 19.32 18.78
N ALA A 22 -8.79 18.12 18.49
CA ALA A 22 -7.61 17.97 17.68
C ALA A 22 -7.88 18.37 16.22
N ALA A 23 -9.02 17.98 15.67
CA ALA A 23 -9.45 18.32 14.32
C ALA A 23 -9.66 19.82 14.15
N ALA A 24 -10.29 20.49 15.13
CA ALA A 24 -10.50 21.94 15.11
C ALA A 24 -9.18 22.74 15.10
N ARG A 25 -8.10 22.18 15.66
CA ARG A 25 -6.75 22.79 15.64
C ARG A 25 -6.00 22.53 14.33
N LEU A 26 -6.46 21.56 13.55
CA LEU A 26 -5.80 21.04 12.37
C LEU A 26 -6.22 21.85 11.13
N VAL A 27 -5.73 23.09 11.04
CA VAL A 27 -5.80 23.86 9.80
C VAL A 27 -4.69 23.36 8.88
N LEU A 28 -4.98 22.31 8.11
CA LEU A 28 -4.10 21.86 7.05
C LEU A 28 -4.30 22.79 5.84
N ASP A 29 -3.29 23.59 5.56
CA ASP A 29 -3.21 24.29 4.29
C ASP A 29 -2.81 23.30 3.20
N TRP A 30 -3.81 22.88 2.42
CA TRP A 30 -3.61 21.98 1.29
C TRP A 30 -3.07 22.70 0.05
N SER A 31 -3.01 24.03 0.04
CA SER A 31 -2.44 24.82 -1.05
C SER A 31 -0.91 24.91 -1.00
N GLY A 32 -0.32 24.61 0.16
CA GLY A 32 1.12 24.62 0.40
C GLY A 32 1.74 23.23 0.56
N LEU A 33 3.07 23.19 0.55
CA LEU A 33 3.83 21.98 0.85
C LEU A 33 3.69 21.62 2.33
N LEU A 34 3.08 20.46 2.61
CA LEU A 34 3.03 19.91 3.95
C LEU A 34 4.44 19.51 4.41
N ARG A 35 4.97 20.20 5.42
CA ARG A 35 6.27 19.85 6.00
C ARG A 35 6.15 18.58 6.85
N HIS A 36 6.69 17.47 6.34
CA HIS A 36 6.63 16.14 6.97
C HIS A 36 7.01 16.15 8.45
N GLN A 37 8.12 16.79 8.83
CA GLN A 37 8.60 16.83 10.22
C GLN A 37 7.61 17.53 11.16
N SER A 38 7.03 18.64 10.72
CA SER A 38 6.04 19.39 11.50
C SER A 38 4.78 18.56 11.66
N PHE A 39 4.24 18.05 10.54
CA PHE A 39 3.05 17.20 10.54
C PHE A 39 3.22 15.97 11.43
N TYR A 40 4.36 15.27 11.34
CA TYR A 40 4.61 14.09 12.14
C TYR A 40 4.55 14.39 13.65
N LYS A 41 5.19 15.48 14.09
CA LYS A 41 5.27 15.85 15.51
C LYS A 41 3.97 16.44 16.05
N SER A 42 3.26 17.25 15.27
CA SER A 42 2.08 17.99 15.72
C SER A 42 0.76 17.25 15.49
N VAL A 43 0.72 16.32 14.52
CA VAL A 43 -0.53 15.64 14.10
C VAL A 43 -0.41 14.15 14.31
N PHE A 44 0.52 13.51 13.59
CA PHE A 44 0.55 12.04 13.49
C PHE A 44 0.89 11.37 14.81
N ARG A 45 2.02 11.74 15.43
CA ARG A 45 2.45 11.14 16.71
C ARG A 45 1.42 11.36 17.83
N PRO A 46 0.86 12.57 18.02
CA PRO A 46 -0.25 12.77 18.97
C PRO A 46 -1.48 11.91 18.66
N ALA A 47 -1.83 11.71 17.39
CA ALA A 47 -2.96 10.87 16.99
C ALA A 47 -2.72 9.39 17.35
N VAL A 48 -1.52 8.86 17.13
CA VAL A 48 -1.15 7.49 17.55
C VAL A 48 -1.24 7.34 19.06
N LEU A 49 -0.67 8.27 19.83
CA LEU A 49 -0.74 8.25 21.29
C LEU A 49 -2.17 8.40 21.82
N ARG A 50 -3.02 9.16 21.12
CA ARG A 50 -4.44 9.28 21.44
C ARG A 50 -5.16 7.97 21.16
N ALA A 51 -4.95 7.36 19.99
CA ALA A 51 -5.54 6.09 19.62
C ALA A 51 -5.17 5.00 20.64
N ASN A 52 -3.91 4.89 21.04
CA ASN A 52 -3.46 3.90 22.05
C ASN A 52 -4.15 4.07 23.39
N ARG A 53 -4.49 5.30 23.77
CA ARG A 53 -5.22 5.55 25.02
C ARG A 53 -6.69 5.18 24.91
N LEU A 54 -7.30 5.37 23.74
CA LEU A 54 -8.71 5.07 23.50
C LEU A 54 -8.95 3.58 23.22
N ALA A 55 -7.98 2.89 22.63
CA ALA A 55 -8.13 1.52 22.12
C ALA A 55 -8.03 0.42 23.19
N GLY A 56 -7.74 0.76 24.46
CA GLY A 56 -7.75 -0.16 25.60
C GLY A 56 -6.67 -1.26 25.54
N GLU A 57 -6.87 -2.27 24.71
CA GLU A 57 -6.02 -3.45 24.58
C GLU A 57 -5.15 -3.43 23.30
N THR A 58 -5.58 -2.69 22.27
CA THR A 58 -4.82 -2.60 21.01
C THR A 58 -3.84 -1.44 21.06
N VAL A 59 -2.56 -1.75 21.27
CA VAL A 59 -1.49 -0.75 21.30
C VAL A 59 -0.81 -0.68 19.93
N ILE A 60 -0.86 0.49 19.31
CA ILE A 60 -0.11 0.82 18.11
C ILE A 60 1.35 1.11 18.51
N PRO A 61 2.35 0.43 17.91
CA PRO A 61 3.76 0.68 18.22
C PRO A 61 4.18 2.14 17.99
N THR A 62 5.09 2.65 18.82
CA THR A 62 5.53 4.04 18.74
C THR A 62 6.49 4.32 17.58
N GLU A 63 6.99 3.26 16.95
CA GLU A 63 7.87 3.28 15.78
C GLU A 63 7.10 3.45 14.48
N ILE A 64 5.76 3.34 14.51
CA ILE A 64 4.93 3.56 13.33
C ILE A 64 5.17 4.97 12.80
N THR A 65 5.41 5.05 11.49
CA THR A 65 5.57 6.31 10.78
C THR A 65 4.45 6.50 9.78
N PHE A 66 4.39 7.68 9.17
CA PHE A 66 3.48 7.90 8.05
C PHE A 66 3.77 6.95 6.87
N HIS A 67 5.02 6.48 6.72
CA HIS A 67 5.37 5.51 5.69
C HIS A 67 4.75 4.13 5.96
N SER A 68 4.52 3.76 7.22
CA SER A 68 3.81 2.53 7.57
C SER A 68 2.40 2.49 6.97
N MET A 69 1.70 3.63 6.92
CA MET A 69 0.38 3.72 6.26
C MET A 69 0.47 3.45 4.75
N ARG A 70 1.56 3.87 4.11
CA ARG A 70 1.81 3.60 2.69
C ARG A 70 2.01 2.09 2.45
N HIS A 71 2.70 1.40 3.36
CA HIS A 71 2.80 -0.06 3.30
C HIS A 71 1.45 -0.73 3.47
N THR A 72 0.64 -0.32 4.46
CA THR A 72 -0.73 -0.85 4.64
C THR A 72 -1.58 -0.65 3.39
N TYR A 73 -1.54 0.54 2.79
CA TYR A 73 -2.25 0.81 1.53
C TYR A 73 -1.81 -0.11 0.40
N ALA A 74 -0.50 -0.33 0.25
CA ALA A 74 0.04 -1.25 -0.75
C ALA A 74 -0.45 -2.68 -0.51
N SER A 75 -0.36 -3.18 0.72
CA SER A 75 -0.84 -4.53 1.08
C SER A 75 -2.33 -4.72 0.79
N LEU A 76 -3.17 -3.73 1.11
CA LEU A 76 -4.60 -3.78 0.79
C LEU A 76 -4.86 -3.78 -0.72
N CYS A 77 -4.08 -3.02 -1.50
CA CYS A 77 -4.22 -3.01 -2.95
C CYS A 77 -3.86 -4.37 -3.56
N VAL A 78 -2.76 -4.98 -3.12
CA VAL A 78 -2.34 -6.30 -3.61
C VAL A 78 -3.35 -7.37 -3.22
N ALA A 79 -3.85 -7.36 -1.98
CA ALA A 79 -4.91 -8.26 -1.53
C ALA A 79 -6.21 -8.11 -2.34
N ALA A 80 -6.47 -6.91 -2.89
CA ALA A 80 -7.58 -6.66 -3.80
C ALA A 80 -7.30 -7.05 -5.27
N GLY A 81 -6.18 -7.71 -5.56
CA GLY A 81 -5.79 -8.15 -6.91
C GLY A 81 -5.23 -7.03 -7.80
N ILE A 82 -4.79 -5.90 -7.24
CA ILE A 82 -4.18 -4.83 -8.01
C ILE A 82 -2.73 -5.20 -8.33
N GLY A 83 -2.45 -5.40 -9.62
CA GLY A 83 -1.10 -5.66 -10.14
C GLY A 83 -0.07 -4.57 -9.81
N ALA A 84 1.21 -4.97 -9.78
CA ALA A 84 2.34 -4.13 -9.40
C ALA A 84 2.49 -2.85 -10.24
N ASP A 85 2.09 -2.88 -11.52
CA ASP A 85 2.16 -1.75 -12.43
C ASP A 85 1.19 -0.62 -12.03
N LYS A 86 -0.07 -0.99 -11.75
CA LYS A 86 -1.13 -0.08 -11.30
C LYS A 86 -0.81 0.44 -9.90
N LEU A 87 -0.34 -0.43 -9.02
CA LEU A 87 0.07 -0.04 -7.67
C LEU A 87 1.23 0.97 -7.72
N SER A 88 2.26 0.72 -8.52
CA SER A 88 3.41 1.61 -8.69
C SER A 88 3.00 3.01 -9.14
N ARG A 89 2.07 3.10 -10.09
CA ARG A 89 1.53 4.38 -10.58
C ARG A 89 0.73 5.11 -9.49
N ARG A 90 -0.11 4.41 -8.72
CA ARG A 90 -0.88 4.99 -7.60
C ARG A 90 0.02 5.50 -6.47
N LEU A 91 1.10 4.78 -6.21
CA LEU A 91 2.12 5.19 -5.23
C LEU A 91 2.99 6.35 -5.75
N GLY A 92 3.02 6.61 -7.07
CA GLY A 92 3.85 7.64 -7.68
C GLY A 92 5.32 7.25 -7.73
N HIS A 93 5.65 5.96 -7.80
CA HIS A 93 7.04 5.52 -8.00
C HIS A 93 7.46 5.74 -9.45
N ALA A 94 8.63 6.38 -9.63
CA ALA A 94 9.21 6.61 -10.96
C ALA A 94 9.58 5.30 -11.68
N LYS A 95 9.87 4.24 -10.93
CA LYS A 95 10.20 2.91 -11.45
C LYS A 95 9.31 1.87 -10.80
N ILE A 96 8.80 0.94 -11.62
CA ILE A 96 8.03 -0.21 -11.14
C ILE A 96 8.87 -1.11 -10.23
N THR A 97 10.18 -1.19 -10.48
CA THR A 97 11.11 -1.99 -9.68
C THR A 97 11.06 -1.62 -8.21
N THR A 98 10.93 -0.33 -7.86
CA THR A 98 10.78 0.08 -6.45
C THR A 98 9.57 -0.57 -5.78
N THR A 99 8.47 -0.73 -6.50
CA THR A 99 7.27 -1.41 -5.97
C THR A 99 7.53 -2.91 -5.83
N LEU A 100 8.15 -3.54 -6.83
CA LEU A 100 8.49 -4.95 -6.78
C LEU A 100 9.51 -5.23 -5.65
N ASP A 101 10.61 -4.49 -5.58
CA ASP A 101 11.64 -4.66 -4.55
C ASP A 101 11.06 -4.60 -3.13
N ILE A 102 10.06 -3.74 -2.90
CA ILE A 102 9.45 -3.53 -1.59
C ILE A 102 8.30 -4.53 -1.32
N TYR A 103 7.49 -4.85 -2.34
CA TYR A 103 6.19 -5.51 -2.16
C TYR A 103 6.05 -6.85 -2.90
N THR A 104 7.09 -7.38 -3.55
CA THR A 104 7.01 -8.67 -4.28
C THR A 104 6.45 -9.78 -3.40
N HIS A 105 6.87 -9.84 -2.13
CA HIS A 105 6.41 -10.83 -1.15
C HIS A 105 4.90 -10.78 -0.84
N LEU A 106 4.18 -9.76 -1.30
CA LEU A 106 2.73 -9.65 -1.13
C LEU A 106 1.97 -10.19 -2.33
N PHE A 107 2.62 -10.28 -3.49
CA PHE A 107 1.99 -10.87 -4.67
C PHE A 107 1.96 -12.39 -4.48
N PRO A 108 0.85 -13.04 -4.87
CA PRO A 108 0.82 -14.50 -4.88
C PRO A 108 1.99 -15.00 -5.75
N ASP A 109 2.65 -16.05 -5.28
CA ASP A 109 3.55 -16.81 -6.14
C ASP A 109 2.68 -17.39 -7.24
N ASP A 110 2.80 -16.85 -8.47
CA ASP A 110 2.25 -17.52 -9.63
C ASP A 110 2.98 -18.85 -9.73
N ASP A 111 2.31 -19.95 -9.38
CA ASP A 111 2.85 -21.30 -9.50
C ASP A 111 3.28 -21.48 -10.95
N ALA A 112 4.59 -21.42 -11.21
CA ALA A 112 5.16 -21.50 -12.55
C ALA A 112 4.71 -22.74 -13.33
N SER A 113 4.20 -23.76 -12.63
CA SER A 113 3.54 -24.94 -13.20
C SER A 113 2.30 -24.59 -14.03
N ASP A 114 1.46 -23.67 -13.56
CA ASP A 114 0.20 -23.31 -14.22
C ASP A 114 0.47 -22.48 -15.48
N ASP A 115 1.44 -21.57 -15.41
CA ASP A 115 1.92 -20.79 -16.55
C ASP A 115 2.52 -21.68 -17.65
N MET A 116 3.35 -22.65 -17.27
CA MET A 116 3.94 -23.61 -18.22
C MET A 116 2.87 -24.50 -18.86
N THR A 117 1.85 -24.88 -18.10
CA THR A 117 0.69 -25.64 -18.62
C THR A 117 -0.13 -24.80 -19.61
N ALA A 118 -0.37 -23.52 -19.32
CA ALA A 118 -1.05 -22.61 -20.23
C ALA A 118 -0.25 -22.39 -21.53
N LEU A 119 1.07 -22.22 -21.43
CA LEU A 119 1.99 -22.15 -22.57
C LEU A 119 1.94 -23.42 -23.44
N GLU A 120 1.95 -24.60 -22.82
CA GLU A 120 1.82 -25.88 -23.54
C GLU A 120 0.49 -25.98 -24.29
N ALA A 121 -0.61 -25.57 -23.66
CA ALA A 121 -1.93 -25.55 -24.28
C ALA A 121 -2.00 -24.63 -25.52
N MET A 122 -1.29 -23.49 -25.49
CA MET A 122 -1.18 -22.59 -26.64
C MET A 122 -0.29 -23.14 -27.77
N SER A 123 0.70 -23.98 -27.43
CA SER A 123 1.66 -24.55 -28.38
C SER A 123 1.14 -25.81 -29.08
N ARG A 124 0.05 -26.41 -28.60
CA ARG A 124 -0.54 -27.61 -29.19
C ARG A 124 -1.01 -27.34 -30.64
N PRO A 125 -0.44 -28.01 -31.66
CA PRO A 125 -0.83 -27.77 -33.04
C PRO A 125 -2.29 -28.21 -33.25
N ILE A 126 -3.10 -27.33 -33.83
CA ILE A 126 -4.47 -27.65 -34.23
C ILE A 126 -4.39 -28.75 -35.28
N THR A 127 -4.63 -30.00 -34.85
CA THR A 127 -4.64 -31.18 -35.73
C THR A 127 -6.01 -31.28 -36.41
N ALA A 128 -6.45 -30.21 -37.04
CA ALA A 128 -7.63 -30.27 -37.91
C ALA A 128 -7.16 -30.72 -39.30
N PRO A 129 -7.80 -31.72 -39.92
CA PRO A 129 -7.48 -32.10 -41.29
C PRO A 129 -7.80 -30.92 -42.20
N ASN A 130 -6.76 -30.26 -42.69
CA ASN A 130 -6.79 -29.17 -43.67
C ASN A 130 -7.16 -29.65 -45.08
N VAL A 131 -7.47 -30.94 -45.24
CA VAL A 131 -7.91 -31.54 -46.50
C VAL A 131 -9.42 -31.58 -46.53
N VAL A 132 -10.02 -30.65 -47.27
CA VAL A 132 -11.45 -30.70 -47.64
C VAL A 132 -11.59 -31.67 -48.82
N PRO A 133 -12.29 -32.81 -48.68
CA PRO A 133 -12.45 -33.75 -49.77
C PRO A 133 -13.26 -33.10 -50.90
N MET A 134 -12.69 -33.05 -52.10
CA MET A 134 -13.37 -32.50 -53.26
C MET A 134 -14.54 -33.42 -53.63
N ARG A 135 -15.78 -32.93 -53.49
CA ARG A 135 -16.98 -33.69 -53.89
C ARG A 135 -16.89 -34.01 -55.38
N ARG A 136 -16.73 -35.29 -55.73
CA ARG A 136 -16.86 -35.74 -57.12
C ARG A 136 -18.32 -35.57 -57.54
N ARG A 137 -18.56 -34.69 -58.52
CA ARG A 137 -19.86 -34.61 -59.20
C ARG A 137 -20.03 -35.88 -60.03
N SER A 138 -21.10 -36.61 -59.75
CA SER A 138 -21.64 -37.71 -60.57
C SER A 138 -22.14 -37.20 -61.91
#